data_AF-A0AAV3ZLK3-F1
#
_entry.id   AF-A0AAV3ZLK3-F1
#
_cell.length_a   1.000
_cell.length_b   1.000
_cell.length_c   1.000
_cell.angle_alpha   90.00
_cell.angle_beta   90.00
_cell.angle_gamma   90.00
#
_symmetry.space_group_name_H-M   'P 1'
#
loop_
_entity.id
_entity.type
_entity.pdbx_description
1 polymer ?
#
loop_
_entity_poly.entity_id
_entity_poly.type
_entity_poly.pdbx_seq_one_letter_code
_entity_poly.pdbx_strand_id
1 'polypeptide(L)'
;MSSRESANLDPQMKKNRDALIDKPAPPVRIEVLLFIPNIIGYIRIFLACCAFASFQEPAWFMALYTSSIALDGVDGFVARKLNQCTKFGAWFDVIIDLFSRGYLWCALFRWGYIIIFLEWVTFLSTHSRGEHWKIPEEKFPALVTMVMANGFKTPAGFFAVGSLHVLPLWLYGYESRFFTQNLGLPMWLQLTCIAILTFGRTVCSAVELFYCKEYVLDLLRH
;
A
#
# COMPACT_ATOMS: atom_id res chain seq x y z
N MET A 1 15.48 -28.86 27.45
CA MET A 1 16.76 -28.12 27.47
C MET A 1 16.55 -26.59 27.60
N SER A 2 15.54 -26.14 28.35
CA SER A 2 15.12 -24.72 28.42
C SER A 2 15.22 -24.11 29.83
N SER A 3 15.72 -24.86 30.83
CA SER A 3 15.79 -24.39 32.23
C SER A 3 17.20 -24.19 32.78
N ARG A 4 18.26 -24.25 31.95
CA ARG A 4 19.66 -24.14 32.42
C ARG A 4 20.48 -22.96 31.87
N GLU A 5 19.98 -22.20 30.90
CA GLU A 5 20.66 -20.99 30.40
C GLU A 5 20.26 -19.69 31.13
N SER A 6 19.23 -19.74 31.99
CA SER A 6 18.77 -18.57 32.76
C SER A 6 19.60 -18.26 34.02
N ALA A 7 20.68 -19.01 34.28
CA ALA A 7 21.36 -19.00 35.57
C ALA A 7 22.70 -18.23 35.64
N ASN A 8 23.13 -17.52 34.60
CA ASN A 8 24.41 -16.80 34.66
C ASN A 8 24.46 -15.50 33.83
N LEU A 9 23.36 -14.73 33.83
CA LEU A 9 23.39 -13.35 33.34
C LEU A 9 24.17 -12.49 34.33
N ASP A 10 25.21 -11.81 33.85
CA ASP A 10 25.95 -10.78 34.57
C ASP A 10 24.96 -9.87 35.34
N PRO A 11 25.14 -9.66 36.66
CA PRO A 11 24.31 -8.75 37.46
C PRO A 11 24.09 -7.38 36.80
N GLN A 12 25.06 -6.88 36.02
CA GLN A 12 24.96 -5.63 35.29
C GLN A 12 24.05 -5.73 34.06
N MET A 13 24.08 -6.85 33.32
CA MET A 13 23.12 -7.14 32.25
C MET A 13 21.70 -7.33 32.78
N LYS A 14 21.55 -7.99 33.92
CA LYS A 14 20.24 -8.17 34.56
C LYS A 14 19.67 -6.82 35.01
N LYS A 15 20.48 -5.98 35.67
CA LYS A 15 20.10 -4.61 36.05
C LYS A 15 19.76 -3.71 34.85
N ASN A 16 20.49 -3.81 33.76
CA ASN A 16 20.20 -3.05 32.53
C ASN A 16 18.92 -3.54 31.84
N ARG A 17 18.65 -4.86 31.86
CA ARG A 17 17.42 -5.44 31.34
C ARG A 17 16.22 -5.05 32.20
N ASP A 18 16.34 -5.13 33.51
CA ASP A 18 15.30 -4.73 34.45
C ASP A 18 15.04 -3.22 34.35
N ALA A 19 16.07 -2.38 34.17
CA ALA A 19 15.94 -0.94 33.91
C ALA A 19 15.34 -0.59 32.53
N LEU A 20 15.43 -1.50 31.55
CA LEU A 20 14.75 -1.38 30.25
C LEU A 20 13.29 -1.83 30.32
N ILE A 21 12.98 -2.82 31.17
CA ILE A 21 11.62 -3.32 31.40
C ILE A 21 10.80 -2.31 32.23
N ASP A 22 11.46 -1.57 33.12
CA ASP A 22 10.82 -0.61 34.04
C ASP A 22 10.70 0.81 33.48
N LYS A 23 11.06 1.04 32.20
CA LYS A 23 10.77 2.31 31.53
C LYS A 23 9.29 2.36 31.19
N PRO A 24 8.50 3.30 31.75
CA PRO A 24 7.11 3.47 31.35
C PRO A 24 7.07 3.75 29.85
N ALA A 25 6.16 3.05 29.15
CA ALA A 25 5.95 3.28 27.73
C ALA A 25 5.70 4.78 27.48
N PRO A 26 6.22 5.34 26.37
CA PRO A 26 5.95 6.74 26.05
C PRO A 26 4.43 6.99 25.99
N PRO A 27 3.97 8.17 26.42
CA PRO A 27 2.55 8.48 26.44
C PRO A 27 1.94 8.39 25.04
N VAL A 28 0.73 7.84 24.96
CA VAL A 28 -0.02 7.73 23.71
C VAL A 28 -0.46 9.11 23.25
N ARG A 29 -0.07 9.49 22.02
CA ARG A 29 -0.39 10.77 21.39
C ARG A 29 -1.66 10.67 20.54
N ILE A 30 -2.83 10.78 21.17
CA ILE A 30 -4.14 10.65 20.52
C ILE A 30 -4.38 11.78 19.50
N GLU A 31 -3.78 12.94 19.70
CA GLU A 31 -3.85 14.09 18.79
C GLU A 31 -3.39 13.77 17.36
N VAL A 32 -2.55 12.74 17.19
CA VAL A 32 -2.13 12.24 15.87
C VAL A 32 -3.34 11.89 15.01
N LEU A 33 -4.41 11.33 15.58
CA LEU A 33 -5.63 10.98 14.84
C LEU A 33 -6.28 12.20 14.19
N LEU A 34 -6.09 13.40 14.76
CA LEU A 34 -6.67 14.66 14.30
C LEU A 34 -5.69 15.52 13.48
N PHE A 35 -4.51 14.99 13.14
CA PHE A 35 -3.59 15.68 12.23
C PHE A 35 -4.25 15.92 10.87
N ILE A 36 -3.97 17.06 10.25
CA ILE A 36 -4.55 17.46 8.96
C ILE A 36 -4.39 16.38 7.88
N PRO A 37 -3.23 15.72 7.67
CA PRO A 37 -3.14 14.61 6.70
C PRO A 37 -4.07 13.44 7.03
N ASN A 38 -4.31 13.12 8.31
CA ASN A 38 -5.22 12.04 8.70
C ASN A 38 -6.69 12.43 8.54
N ILE A 39 -7.02 13.71 8.73
CA ILE A 39 -8.35 14.26 8.38
C ILE A 39 -8.61 14.11 6.87
N ILE A 40 -7.61 14.40 6.03
CA ILE A 40 -7.70 14.14 4.59
C ILE A 40 -7.90 12.64 4.34
N GLY A 41 -7.22 11.76 5.07
CA GLY A 41 -7.45 10.33 5.04
C GLY A 41 -8.91 9.93 5.35
N TYR A 42 -9.55 10.52 6.36
CA TYR A 42 -10.97 10.26 6.63
C TYR A 42 -11.88 10.76 5.51
N ILE A 43 -11.56 11.91 4.90
CA ILE A 43 -12.28 12.42 3.72
C ILE A 43 -12.11 11.44 2.53
N ARG A 44 -10.92 10.88 2.33
CA ARG A 44 -10.66 9.87 1.29
C ARG A 44 -11.51 8.62 1.47
N ILE A 45 -11.66 8.13 2.71
CA ILE A 45 -12.56 7.01 3.04
C ILE A 45 -14.00 7.38 2.68
N PHE A 46 -14.46 8.56 3.10
CA PHE A 46 -15.82 9.02 2.80
C PHE A 46 -16.06 9.09 1.28
N LEU A 47 -15.15 9.70 0.52
CA LEU A 47 -15.23 9.78 -0.94
C LEU A 47 -15.22 8.38 -1.58
N ALA A 48 -14.39 7.45 -1.10
CA ALA A 48 -14.37 6.08 -1.58
C ALA A 48 -15.70 5.38 -1.33
N CYS A 49 -16.29 5.51 -0.13
CA CYS A 49 -17.61 4.97 0.17
C CYS A 49 -18.71 5.57 -0.70
N CYS A 50 -18.69 6.88 -0.93
CA CYS A 50 -19.63 7.53 -1.85
C CYS A 50 -19.44 7.04 -3.29
N ALA A 51 -18.19 6.89 -3.76
CA ALA A 51 -17.90 6.31 -5.06
C ALA A 51 -18.53 4.92 -5.17
N PHE A 52 -18.37 4.08 -4.15
CA PHE A 52 -18.91 2.72 -4.12
C PHE A 52 -20.44 2.69 -4.12
N ALA A 53 -21.09 3.60 -3.39
CA ALA A 53 -22.53 3.77 -3.45
C ALA A 53 -23.01 4.18 -4.85
N SER A 54 -22.18 4.90 -5.61
CA SER A 54 -22.44 5.35 -6.96
C SER A 54 -21.81 4.46 -8.04
N PHE A 55 -21.44 3.20 -7.74
CA PHE A 55 -20.74 2.32 -8.69
C PHE A 55 -21.49 2.08 -10.00
N GLN A 56 -22.83 2.16 -9.98
CA GLN A 56 -23.67 2.01 -11.19
C GLN A 56 -23.81 3.30 -12.02
N GLU A 57 -23.32 4.43 -11.51
CA GLU A 57 -23.38 5.75 -12.15
C GLU A 57 -21.95 6.20 -12.52
N PRO A 58 -21.45 5.85 -13.73
CA PRO A 58 -20.02 5.88 -14.01
C PRO A 58 -19.37 7.26 -13.90
N ALA A 59 -20.10 8.32 -14.24
CA ALA A 59 -19.61 9.68 -14.09
C ALA A 59 -19.36 10.05 -12.62
N TRP A 60 -20.29 9.71 -11.73
CA TRP A 60 -20.15 9.97 -10.29
C TRP A 60 -19.08 9.09 -9.66
N PHE A 61 -19.05 7.80 -9.99
CA PHE A 61 -17.99 6.90 -9.53
C PHE A 61 -16.61 7.44 -9.93
N MET A 62 -16.40 7.74 -11.22
CA MET A 62 -15.11 8.20 -11.73
C MET A 62 -14.68 9.50 -11.05
N ALA A 63 -15.59 10.46 -10.87
CA ALA A 63 -15.29 11.72 -10.21
C ALA A 63 -14.90 11.53 -8.74
N LEU A 64 -15.69 10.79 -7.97
CA LEU A 64 -15.48 10.58 -6.54
C LEU A 64 -14.23 9.73 -6.26
N TYR A 65 -14.07 8.62 -6.99
CA TYR A 65 -12.92 7.72 -6.81
C TYR A 65 -11.61 8.39 -7.22
N THR A 66 -11.58 9.09 -8.36
CA THR A 66 -10.39 9.83 -8.80
C THR A 66 -10.07 10.96 -7.83
N SER A 67 -11.06 11.63 -7.25
CA SER A 67 -10.84 12.65 -6.21
C SER A 67 -10.22 12.06 -4.95
N SER A 68 -10.67 10.87 -4.52
CA SER A 68 -10.07 10.17 -3.38
C SER A 68 -8.60 9.81 -3.64
N ILE A 69 -8.27 9.30 -4.83
CA ILE A 69 -6.88 9.02 -5.24
C ILE A 69 -6.06 10.30 -5.33
N ALA A 70 -6.60 11.40 -5.85
CA ALA A 70 -5.85 12.65 -5.96
C ALA A 70 -5.47 13.22 -4.57
N LEU A 71 -6.33 13.03 -3.57
CA LEU A 71 -6.08 13.47 -2.20
C LEU A 71 -4.98 12.68 -1.48
N ASP A 72 -4.67 11.46 -1.89
CA ASP A 72 -3.52 10.67 -1.42
C ASP A 72 -2.20 11.44 -1.59
N GLY A 73 -1.97 11.98 -2.80
CA GLY A 73 -0.80 12.81 -3.06
C GLY A 73 -0.77 14.10 -2.22
N VAL A 74 -1.95 14.63 -1.87
CA VAL A 74 -2.10 15.86 -1.09
C VAL A 74 -1.79 15.62 0.39
N ASP A 75 -2.28 14.53 0.99
CA ASP A 75 -2.03 14.27 2.42
C ASP A 75 -0.53 14.09 2.70
N GLY A 76 0.21 13.40 1.84
CA GLY A 76 1.66 13.23 1.99
C GLY A 76 2.40 14.56 1.85
N PHE A 77 1.96 15.42 0.92
CA PHE A 77 2.52 16.78 0.79
C PHE A 77 2.25 17.63 2.03
N VAL A 78 1.01 17.63 2.53
CA VAL A 78 0.60 18.38 3.72
C VAL A 78 1.32 17.87 4.96
N ALA A 79 1.47 16.55 5.12
CA ALA A 79 2.22 15.94 6.23
C ALA A 79 3.66 16.45 6.29
N ARG A 80 4.35 16.52 5.14
CA ARG A 80 5.72 17.06 5.05
C ARG A 80 5.75 18.56 5.34
N LYS A 81 4.83 19.33 4.76
CA LYS A 81 4.76 20.79 4.92
C LYS A 81 4.47 21.22 6.36
N LEU A 82 3.65 20.45 7.08
CA LEU A 82 3.24 20.74 8.45
C LEU A 82 4.08 20.01 9.51
N ASN A 83 5.10 19.24 9.11
CA ASN A 83 5.87 18.36 10.01
C ASN A 83 4.98 17.40 10.81
N GLN A 84 3.92 16.89 10.18
CA GLN A 84 2.94 15.95 10.75
C GLN A 84 3.10 14.51 10.24
N CYS A 85 4.28 14.16 9.70
CA CYS A 85 4.58 12.79 9.31
C CYS A 85 4.63 11.86 10.55
N THR A 86 3.82 10.81 10.55
CA THR A 86 3.75 9.83 11.65
C THR A 86 3.68 8.40 11.14
N LYS A 87 4.09 7.43 11.97
CA LYS A 87 3.95 5.99 11.65
C LYS A 87 2.49 5.60 11.43
N PHE A 88 1.59 6.13 12.26
CA PHE A 88 0.15 5.95 12.10
C PHE A 88 -0.33 6.48 10.75
N GLY A 89 0.01 7.71 10.38
CA GLY A 89 -0.40 8.29 9.11
C GLY A 89 0.08 7.48 7.91
N ALA A 90 1.36 7.09 7.88
CA ALA A 90 1.91 6.25 6.81
C ALA A 90 1.27 4.85 6.74
N TRP A 91 0.89 4.27 7.87
CA TRP A 91 0.14 3.02 7.92
C TRP A 91 -1.30 3.21 7.42
N PHE A 92 -1.97 4.25 7.92
CA PHE A 92 -3.37 4.55 7.62
C PHE A 92 -3.59 4.83 6.15
N ASP A 93 -2.67 5.56 5.53
CA ASP A 93 -2.61 5.81 4.09
C ASP A 93 -2.70 4.52 3.26
N VAL A 94 -1.81 3.56 3.55
CA VAL A 94 -1.79 2.26 2.87
C VAL A 94 -3.09 1.47 3.12
N ILE A 95 -3.69 1.56 4.32
CA ILE A 95 -4.96 0.89 4.63
C ILE A 95 -6.11 1.43 3.77
N ILE A 96 -6.23 2.76 3.61
CA ILE A 96 -7.27 3.39 2.78
C ILE A 96 -7.11 2.94 1.33
N ASP A 97 -5.88 2.88 0.88
CA ASP A 97 -5.50 2.45 -0.45
C ASP A 97 -5.87 0.99 -0.74
N LEU A 98 -5.54 0.07 0.18
CA LEU A 98 -5.92 -1.33 0.09
C LEU A 98 -7.44 -1.51 0.17
N PHE A 99 -8.11 -0.78 1.07
CA PHE A 99 -9.56 -0.78 1.17
C PHE A 99 -10.20 -0.37 -0.17
N SER A 100 -9.74 0.75 -0.73
CA SER A 100 -10.37 1.34 -1.90
C SER A 100 -10.12 0.52 -3.18
N ARG A 101 -8.88 0.06 -3.42
CA ARG A 101 -8.56 -0.86 -4.52
C ARG A 101 -9.20 -2.23 -4.34
N GLY A 102 -9.26 -2.72 -3.11
CA GLY A 102 -9.86 -4.01 -2.79
C GLY A 102 -11.32 -4.11 -3.18
N TYR A 103 -12.11 -3.08 -2.84
CA TYR A 103 -13.48 -3.00 -3.31
C TYR A 103 -13.55 -2.99 -4.84
N LEU A 104 -12.75 -2.15 -5.50
CA LEU A 104 -12.80 -1.99 -6.96
C LEU A 104 -12.46 -3.30 -7.69
N TRP A 105 -11.42 -4.01 -7.25
CA TRP A 105 -11.09 -5.33 -7.80
C TRP A 105 -12.23 -6.33 -7.65
N CYS A 106 -12.81 -6.43 -6.45
CA CYS A 106 -13.88 -7.38 -6.15
C CYS A 106 -15.20 -7.02 -6.86
N ALA A 107 -15.46 -5.74 -7.11
CA ALA A 107 -16.63 -5.28 -7.84
C ALA A 107 -16.51 -5.54 -9.35
N LEU A 108 -15.29 -5.50 -9.91
CA LEU A 108 -15.05 -5.76 -11.33
C LEU A 108 -15.01 -7.24 -11.68
N PHE A 109 -14.33 -8.07 -10.87
CA PHE A 109 -14.13 -9.49 -11.17
C PHE A 109 -14.18 -10.35 -9.92
N ARG A 110 -14.82 -11.53 -10.01
CA ARG A 110 -14.87 -12.51 -8.91
C ARG A 110 -13.47 -12.94 -8.45
N TRP A 111 -12.49 -12.97 -9.35
CA TRP A 111 -11.10 -13.29 -9.05
C TRP A 111 -10.30 -12.12 -8.47
N GLY A 112 -10.90 -10.93 -8.36
CA GLY A 112 -10.30 -9.75 -7.73
C GLY A 112 -9.85 -10.01 -6.30
N TYR A 113 -10.51 -10.93 -5.59
CA TYR A 113 -10.11 -11.40 -4.26
C TYR A 113 -8.66 -11.91 -4.21
N ILE A 114 -8.16 -12.56 -5.26
CA ILE A 114 -6.78 -13.06 -5.29
C ILE A 114 -5.78 -11.89 -5.36
N ILE A 115 -6.12 -10.86 -6.16
CA ILE A 115 -5.26 -9.69 -6.35
C ILE A 115 -5.17 -8.90 -5.04
N ILE A 116 -6.31 -8.60 -4.42
CA ILE A 116 -6.32 -7.86 -3.15
C ILE A 116 -5.71 -8.68 -2.01
N PHE A 117 -5.88 -10.01 -2.00
CA PHE A 117 -5.20 -10.87 -1.04
C PHE A 117 -3.68 -10.75 -1.15
N LEU A 118 -3.13 -10.78 -2.38
CA LEU A 118 -1.70 -10.57 -2.60
C LEU A 118 -1.25 -9.19 -2.10
N GLU A 119 -2.01 -8.12 -2.37
CA GLU A 119 -1.68 -6.76 -1.91
C GLU A 119 -1.66 -6.68 -0.36
N TRP A 120 -2.65 -7.29 0.32
CA TRP A 120 -2.67 -7.34 1.79
C TRP A 120 -1.51 -8.13 2.38
N VAL A 121 -1.20 -9.31 1.83
CA VAL A 121 -0.05 -10.11 2.30
C VAL A 121 1.24 -9.35 2.05
N THR A 122 1.39 -8.68 0.90
CA THR A 122 2.56 -7.84 0.62
C THR A 122 2.69 -6.72 1.64
N PHE A 123 1.60 -6.04 1.97
CA PHE A 123 1.61 -5.02 3.00
C PHE A 123 2.08 -5.57 4.35
N LEU A 124 1.56 -6.71 4.78
CA LEU A 124 2.03 -7.38 5.99
C LEU A 124 3.53 -7.72 5.93
N SER A 125 3.97 -8.32 4.82
CA SER A 125 5.36 -8.74 4.59
C SER A 125 6.35 -7.58 4.53
N THR A 126 5.93 -6.42 4.01
CA THR A 126 6.77 -5.23 3.95
C THR A 126 6.74 -4.45 5.27
N HIS A 127 5.59 -4.42 5.95
CA HIS A 127 5.45 -3.76 7.25
C HIS A 127 6.28 -4.44 8.35
N SER A 128 6.38 -5.77 8.34
CA SER A 128 7.21 -6.51 9.30
C SER A 128 8.71 -6.19 9.20
N ARG A 129 9.16 -5.63 8.07
CA ARG A 129 10.56 -5.24 7.83
C ARG A 129 10.90 -3.83 8.35
N GLY A 130 9.92 -3.09 8.86
CA GLY A 130 10.13 -1.76 9.45
C GLY A 130 10.42 -0.65 8.43
N GLU A 131 10.99 0.47 8.88
CA GLU A 131 11.08 1.73 8.11
C GLU A 131 11.95 1.63 6.84
N HIS A 132 12.88 0.66 6.80
CA HIS A 132 13.83 0.50 5.70
C HIS A 132 13.38 -0.48 4.62
N TRP A 133 12.12 -0.95 4.65
CA TRP A 133 11.61 -1.96 3.71
C TRP A 133 11.74 -1.56 2.23
N LYS A 134 11.82 -0.27 1.92
CA LYS A 134 11.98 0.25 0.55
C LYS A 134 13.40 0.18 0.01
N ILE A 135 14.39 -0.16 0.83
CA ILE A 135 15.80 -0.20 0.43
C ILE A 135 16.11 -1.62 -0.09
N PRO A 136 16.49 -1.79 -1.37
CA PRO A 136 16.88 -3.10 -1.89
C PRO A 136 18.16 -3.61 -1.21
N GLU A 137 18.23 -4.90 -0.92
CA GLU A 137 19.45 -5.55 -0.44
C GLU A 137 20.30 -6.06 -1.62
N GLU A 138 21.62 -6.19 -1.41
CA GLU A 138 22.57 -6.64 -2.46
C GLU A 138 22.22 -7.99 -3.10
N LYS A 139 21.46 -8.84 -2.40
CA LYS A 139 21.08 -10.18 -2.86
C LYS A 139 19.73 -10.24 -3.60
N PHE A 140 19.04 -9.12 -3.80
CA PHE A 140 17.73 -9.13 -4.42
C PHE A 140 17.80 -9.42 -5.93
N PRO A 141 16.81 -10.14 -6.51
CA PRO A 141 16.75 -10.38 -7.95
C PRO A 141 16.71 -9.05 -8.74
N ALA A 142 17.30 -9.06 -9.95
CA ALA A 142 17.43 -7.86 -10.77
C ALA A 142 16.11 -7.11 -11.01
N LEU A 143 15.00 -7.84 -11.22
CA LEU A 143 13.68 -7.25 -11.40
C LEU A 143 13.23 -6.46 -10.15
N VAL A 144 13.39 -7.06 -8.96
CA VAL A 144 13.02 -6.45 -7.68
C VAL A 144 13.88 -5.21 -7.44
N THR A 145 15.19 -5.33 -7.62
CA THR A 145 16.13 -4.22 -7.46
C THR A 145 15.79 -3.05 -8.41
N MET A 146 15.45 -3.34 -9.67
CA MET A 146 15.09 -2.32 -10.66
C MET A 146 13.80 -1.57 -10.28
N VAL A 147 12.76 -2.29 -9.85
CA VAL A 147 11.47 -1.69 -9.45
C VAL A 147 11.60 -0.89 -8.16
N MET A 148 12.33 -1.43 -7.17
CA MET A 148 12.48 -0.83 -5.84
C MET A 148 13.51 0.32 -5.80
N ALA A 149 14.35 0.47 -6.84
CA ALA A 149 15.40 1.47 -6.90
C ALA A 149 14.91 2.88 -6.56
N ASN A 150 15.69 3.61 -5.75
CA ASN A 150 15.37 4.95 -5.26
C ASN A 150 13.99 5.05 -4.56
N GLY A 151 13.48 3.95 -3.98
CA GLY A 151 12.15 3.90 -3.39
C GLY A 151 11.05 4.13 -4.42
N PHE A 152 11.12 3.38 -5.54
CA PHE A 152 10.21 3.43 -6.70
C PHE A 152 10.35 4.65 -7.62
N LYS A 153 11.33 5.54 -7.39
CA LYS A 153 11.53 6.77 -8.18
C LYS A 153 12.30 6.55 -9.49
N THR A 154 12.15 5.39 -10.11
CA THR A 154 12.70 5.05 -11.43
C THR A 154 11.56 4.82 -12.42
N PRO A 155 11.79 4.88 -13.74
CA PRO A 155 10.73 4.58 -14.72
C PRO A 155 10.08 3.22 -14.49
N ALA A 156 10.86 2.19 -14.11
CA ALA A 156 10.34 0.87 -13.79
C ALA A 156 9.48 0.87 -12.51
N GLY A 157 9.93 1.56 -11.45
CA GLY A 157 9.16 1.72 -10.21
C GLY A 157 7.85 2.48 -10.43
N PHE A 158 7.92 3.63 -11.10
CA PHE A 158 6.73 4.41 -11.47
C PHE A 158 5.76 3.62 -12.34
N PHE A 159 6.27 2.83 -13.29
CA PHE A 159 5.41 2.02 -14.16
C PHE A 159 4.73 0.87 -13.39
N ALA A 160 5.45 0.15 -12.54
CA ALA A 160 4.90 -0.94 -11.74
C ALA A 160 3.86 -0.43 -10.73
N VAL A 161 4.21 0.58 -9.93
CA VAL A 161 3.31 1.18 -8.93
C VAL A 161 2.16 1.91 -9.61
N GLY A 162 2.43 2.70 -10.65
CA GLY A 162 1.40 3.39 -11.41
C GLY A 162 0.38 2.42 -12.01
N SER A 163 0.83 1.28 -12.54
CA SER A 163 -0.07 0.25 -13.06
C SER A 163 -0.90 -0.41 -11.95
N LEU A 164 -0.36 -0.59 -10.75
CA LEU A 164 -1.09 -1.09 -9.59
C LEU A 164 -2.29 -0.18 -9.24
N HIS A 165 -2.14 1.14 -9.30
CA HIS A 165 -3.23 2.09 -9.01
C HIS A 165 -4.17 2.33 -10.20
N VAL A 166 -3.63 2.48 -11.41
CA VAL A 166 -4.40 2.94 -12.58
C VAL A 166 -5.19 1.80 -13.23
N LEU A 167 -4.68 0.58 -13.25
CA LEU A 167 -5.33 -0.56 -13.90
C LEU A 167 -6.78 -0.79 -13.44
N PRO A 168 -7.10 -0.92 -12.13
CA PRO A 168 -8.47 -1.21 -11.72
C PRO A 168 -9.44 -0.08 -12.10
N LEU A 169 -9.03 1.18 -11.99
CA LEU A 169 -9.85 2.32 -12.42
C LEU A 169 -10.06 2.34 -13.94
N TRP A 170 -9.02 2.01 -14.71
CA TRP A 170 -9.12 1.93 -16.16
C TRP A 170 -10.06 0.80 -16.60
N LEU A 171 -9.97 -0.37 -15.96
CA LEU A 171 -10.88 -1.49 -16.21
C LEU A 171 -12.33 -1.12 -15.91
N TYR A 172 -12.59 -0.38 -14.82
CA TYR A 172 -13.91 0.17 -14.56
C TYR A 172 -14.40 1.10 -15.68
N GLY A 173 -13.58 2.06 -16.10
CA GLY A 173 -13.94 2.99 -17.17
C GLY A 173 -14.21 2.31 -18.52
N TYR A 174 -13.54 1.18 -18.78
CA TYR A 174 -13.78 0.33 -19.93
C TYR A 174 -15.10 -0.47 -19.83
N GLU A 175 -15.32 -1.20 -18.72
CA GLU A 175 -16.50 -2.03 -18.48
C GLU A 175 -17.79 -1.20 -18.44
N SER A 176 -17.74 -0.05 -17.77
CA SER A 176 -18.85 0.91 -17.68
C SER A 176 -19.12 1.69 -18.97
N ARG A 177 -18.30 1.49 -20.02
CA ARG A 177 -18.30 2.27 -21.26
C ARG A 177 -18.08 3.77 -21.08
N PHE A 178 -17.67 4.21 -19.88
CA PHE A 178 -17.46 5.63 -19.55
C PHE A 178 -16.53 6.31 -20.56
N PHE A 179 -15.40 5.69 -20.88
CA PHE A 179 -14.42 6.23 -21.84
C PHE A 179 -14.95 6.38 -23.26
N THR A 180 -15.79 5.45 -23.70
CA THR A 180 -16.37 5.49 -25.04
C THR A 180 -17.44 6.55 -25.12
N GLN A 181 -18.33 6.61 -24.13
CA GLN A 181 -19.51 7.48 -24.13
C GLN A 181 -19.18 8.94 -23.79
N ASN A 182 -18.28 9.17 -22.83
CA ASN A 182 -17.99 10.52 -22.32
C ASN A 182 -16.72 11.14 -22.93
N LEU A 183 -15.74 10.32 -23.30
CA LEU A 183 -14.45 10.80 -23.84
C LEU A 183 -14.25 10.46 -25.33
N GLY A 184 -15.16 9.69 -25.94
CA GLY A 184 -15.05 9.29 -27.35
C GLY A 184 -13.83 8.41 -27.66
N LEU A 185 -13.26 7.73 -26.66
CA LEU A 185 -12.02 6.95 -26.86
C LEU A 185 -12.29 5.69 -27.70
N PRO A 186 -11.49 5.42 -28.76
CA PRO A 186 -11.69 4.24 -29.58
C PRO A 186 -11.30 2.96 -28.82
N MET A 187 -11.96 1.85 -29.17
CA MET A 187 -11.81 0.56 -28.49
C MET A 187 -10.36 0.05 -28.47
N TRP A 188 -9.66 0.17 -29.61
CA TRP A 188 -8.27 -0.32 -29.73
C TRP A 188 -7.35 0.39 -28.73
N LEU A 189 -7.52 1.69 -28.50
CA LEU A 189 -6.71 2.46 -27.56
C LEU A 189 -6.98 2.01 -26.13
N GLN A 190 -8.25 1.81 -25.77
CA GLN A 190 -8.62 1.32 -24.45
C GLN A 190 -8.00 -0.07 -24.18
N LEU A 191 -8.04 -0.98 -25.15
CA LEU A 191 -7.45 -2.32 -25.05
C LEU A 191 -5.91 -2.27 -24.99
N THR A 192 -5.27 -1.39 -25.76
CA THR A 192 -3.82 -1.16 -25.70
C THR A 192 -3.41 -0.68 -24.31
N CYS A 193 -4.13 0.28 -23.73
CA CYS A 193 -3.88 0.76 -22.37
C CYS A 193 -4.07 -0.36 -21.34
N ILE A 194 -5.13 -1.18 -21.45
CA ILE A 194 -5.35 -2.35 -20.57
C ILE A 194 -4.17 -3.31 -20.67
N ALA A 195 -3.69 -3.62 -21.87
CA ALA A 195 -2.56 -4.55 -22.06
C ALA A 195 -1.28 -4.02 -21.40
N ILE A 196 -0.96 -2.74 -21.60
CA ILE A 196 0.20 -2.08 -21.00
C ILE A 196 0.10 -2.07 -19.46
N LEU A 197 -1.04 -1.63 -18.92
CA LEU A 197 -1.26 -1.57 -17.48
C LEU A 197 -1.27 -2.97 -16.84
N THR A 198 -1.81 -3.97 -17.53
CA THR A 198 -1.77 -5.37 -17.07
C THR A 198 -0.33 -5.87 -17.00
N PHE A 199 0.50 -5.58 -18.00
CA PHE A 199 1.92 -5.94 -17.97
C PHE A 199 2.64 -5.30 -16.77
N GLY A 200 2.42 -4.00 -16.53
CA GLY A 200 2.98 -3.33 -15.36
C GLY A 200 2.48 -3.91 -14.03
N ARG A 201 1.18 -4.26 -13.94
CA ARG A 201 0.61 -4.93 -12.76
C ARG A 201 1.24 -6.30 -12.53
N THR A 202 1.50 -7.08 -13.58
CA THR A 202 2.18 -8.39 -13.49
C THR A 202 3.62 -8.24 -13.00
N VAL A 203 4.35 -7.23 -13.48
CA VAL A 203 5.68 -6.88 -12.94
C VAL A 203 5.59 -6.55 -11.45
N CYS A 204 4.60 -5.75 -11.05
CA CYS A 204 4.36 -5.45 -9.63
C CYS A 204 4.05 -6.72 -8.82
N SER A 205 3.19 -7.61 -9.33
CA SER A 205 2.86 -8.89 -8.68
C SER A 205 4.08 -9.79 -8.47
N ALA A 206 5.04 -9.79 -9.40
CA ALA A 206 6.27 -10.55 -9.22
C ALA A 206 7.10 -10.03 -8.04
N VAL A 207 7.14 -8.71 -7.85
CA VAL A 207 7.81 -8.06 -6.70
C VAL A 207 7.05 -8.32 -5.39
N GLU A 208 5.72 -8.23 -5.41
CA GLU A 208 4.86 -8.59 -4.28
C GLU A 208 5.08 -10.03 -3.81
N LEU A 209 5.04 -11.00 -4.74
CA LEU A 209 5.28 -12.42 -4.45
C LEU A 209 6.69 -12.67 -3.89
N PHE A 210 7.69 -11.91 -4.34
CA PHE A 210 9.03 -11.97 -3.77
C PHE A 210 9.01 -11.58 -2.28
N TYR A 211 8.40 -10.45 -1.91
CA TYR A 211 8.31 -10.04 -0.51
C TYR A 211 7.51 -11.01 0.34
N CYS A 212 6.40 -11.53 -0.18
CA CYS A 212 5.61 -12.56 0.48
C CYS A 212 6.46 -13.82 0.76
N LYS A 213 7.25 -14.27 -0.22
CA LYS A 213 8.18 -15.40 -0.07
C LYS A 213 9.25 -15.12 0.98
N GLU A 214 9.91 -13.96 0.93
CA GLU A 214 10.96 -13.62 1.89
C GLU A 214 10.41 -13.57 3.33
N TYR A 215 9.19 -13.05 3.51
CA TYR A 215 8.54 -13.05 4.81
C TYR A 215 8.22 -14.47 5.32
N VAL A 216 7.72 -15.36 4.46
CA VAL A 216 7.50 -16.77 4.84
C VAL A 216 8.82 -17.46 5.21
N LEU A 217 9.89 -17.21 4.45
CA LEU A 217 11.22 -17.77 4.77
C LEU A 217 11.76 -17.26 6.10
N ASP A 218 11.52 -16.00 6.44
CA ASP A 218 11.89 -15.42 7.73
C ASP A 218 11.15 -16.11 8.89
N LEU A 219 9.83 -16.29 8.74
CA LEU A 219 9.01 -17.01 9.73
C LEU A 219 9.45 -18.47 9.95
N LEU A 220 9.96 -19.14 8.90
CA LEU A 220 10.43 -20.52 8.99
C LEU A 220 11.83 -20.67 9.62
N ARG A 221 12.59 -19.57 9.75
CA ARG A 221 13.92 -19.58 10.39
C ARG A 221 13.85 -19.44 11.91
N HIS A 222 12.68 -19.06 12.44
CA HIS A 222 12.42 -18.84 13.86
C HIS A 222 11.50 -19.92 14.44
#